data_AF-A0A139DCH9-F1
#
_entry.id   AF-A0A139DCH9-F1
#
_cell.length_a   1.000
_cell.length_b   1.000
_cell.length_c   1.000
_cell.angle_alpha   90.00
_cell.angle_beta   90.00
_cell.angle_gamma   90.00
#
_symmetry.space_group_name_H-M   'P 1'
#
loop_
_entity.id
_entity.type
_entity.pdbx_description
1 polymer ?
#
loop_
_entity_poly.entity_id
_entity_poly.type
_entity_poly.pdbx_seq_one_letter_code
_entity_poly.pdbx_strand_id
1 'polypeptide(L)' 'VKAGQVIAELGSTGTDKPMLHFEIRKNGNPVNPSRYLPRR' A
#
# COMPACT_ATOMS: atom_id res chain seq x y z
N VAL A 1 1.19 -10.38 10.16
CA VAL A 1 1.93 -10.07 8.93
C VAL A 1 3.33 -9.61 9.29
N LYS A 2 4.38 -10.07 8.57
CA LYS A 2 5.77 -9.61 8.74
C LYS A 2 6.19 -8.75 7.55
N ALA A 3 7.21 -7.90 7.72
CA ALA A 3 7.78 -7.15 6.59
C ALA A 3 8.26 -8.11 5.50
N GLY A 4 7.88 -7.85 4.24
CA GLY A 4 8.18 -8.70 3.09
C GLY A 4 7.30 -9.95 2.93
N GLN A 5 6.39 -10.22 3.86
CA GLN A 5 5.44 -11.33 3.72
C GLN A 5 4.41 -11.00 2.63
N VAL A 6 4.19 -11.92 1.69
CA VAL A 6 3.09 -11.84 0.72
C VAL A 6 1.77 -12.02 1.47
N ILE A 7 0.85 -11.08 1.27
CA ILE A 7 -0.46 -11.07 1.94
C ILE A 7 -1.64 -11.09 0.96
N ALA A 8 -1.39 -10.84 -0.33
CA ALA A 8 -2.40 -10.84 -1.39
C ALA A 8 -1.73 -10.79 -2.77
N GLU A 9 -2.49 -11.14 -3.79
CA GLU A 9 -2.16 -10.90 -5.21
C GLU A 9 -2.88 -9.63 -5.71
N LEU A 10 -2.34 -9.01 -6.76
CA LEU A 10 -2.97 -7.84 -7.38
C LEU A 10 -4.25 -8.25 -8.11
N GLY A 11 -5.36 -7.61 -7.78
CA GLY A 11 -6.64 -7.76 -8.47
C GLY A 11 -6.98 -6.56 -9.35
N SER A 12 -8.06 -6.71 -10.12
CA SER A 12 -8.65 -5.64 -10.95
C SER A 12 -10.13 -5.41 -10.67
N THR A 13 -10.64 -5.84 -9.52
CA THR A 13 -12.06 -5.65 -9.15
C THR A 13 -12.37 -4.16 -9.01
N GLY A 14 -13.35 -3.66 -9.77
CA GLY A 14 -13.79 -2.25 -9.71
C GLY A 14 -12.85 -1.26 -10.40
N THR A 15 -11.96 -1.73 -11.26
CA THR A 15 -11.06 -0.86 -12.03
C THR A 15 -10.74 -1.46 -13.40
N ASP A 16 -10.41 -0.61 -14.37
CA ASP A 16 -10.08 -1.03 -15.74
C ASP A 16 -8.68 -1.66 -15.87
N LYS A 17 -7.85 -1.59 -14.83
CA LYS A 17 -6.50 -2.18 -14.82
C LYS A 17 -6.05 -2.58 -13.41
N PRO A 18 -5.21 -3.62 -13.25
CA PRO A 18 -4.65 -4.00 -11.95
C PRO A 18 -3.87 -2.83 -11.33
N MET A 19 -4.26 -2.43 -10.11
CA MET A 19 -3.60 -1.35 -9.37
C MET A 19 -3.55 -1.67 -7.89
N LEU A 20 -2.49 -1.20 -7.22
CA LEU A 20 -2.38 -1.22 -5.77
C LEU A 20 -2.50 0.20 -5.24
N HIS A 21 -3.53 0.46 -4.45
CA HIS A 21 -3.60 1.66 -3.62
C HIS A 21 -3.10 1.31 -2.22
N PHE A 22 -2.14 2.07 -1.70
CA PHE A 22 -1.67 1.94 -0.33
C PHE A 22 -1.74 3.29 0.39
N GLU A 23 -2.10 3.27 1.66
CA GLU A 23 -2.13 4.43 2.55
C GLU A 23 -1.32 4.09 3.81
N ILE A 24 -0.57 5.07 4.32
CA ILE A 24 0.09 4.97 5.62
C ILE A 24 -0.66 5.88 6.58
N ARG A 25 -1.11 5.31 7.71
CA ARG A 25 -1.77 6.06 8.79
C ARG A 25 -0.92 6.02 10.05
N LYS A 26 -0.82 7.15 10.74
CA LYS A 26 -0.23 7.25 12.08
C LYS A 26 -1.28 7.80 13.04
N ASN A 27 -1.53 7.09 14.14
CA ASN A 27 -2.56 7.43 15.12
C ASN A 27 -3.94 7.68 14.48
N GLY A 28 -4.28 6.87 13.48
CA GLY A 28 -5.55 6.99 12.76
C GLY A 28 -5.60 8.09 11.69
N ASN A 29 -4.57 8.94 11.52
CA ASN A 29 -4.54 9.98 10.49
C ASN A 29 -3.66 9.61 9.29
N PRO A 30 -4.09 9.87 8.04
CA PRO A 30 -3.26 9.64 6.86
C PRO A 30 -2.04 10.56 6.85
N VAL A 31 -0.88 10.02 6.48
CA VAL A 31 0.39 10.76 6.39
C VAL A 31 1.05 10.53 5.04
N ASN A 32 1.94 11.44 4.62
CA ASN A 32 2.65 11.32 3.35
C ASN A 32 3.52 10.04 3.32
N PRO A 33 3.20 9.06 2.44
CA PRO A 33 3.90 7.77 2.43
C PRO A 33 5.37 7.86 2.02
N SER A 34 5.78 8.89 1.25
CA SER A 34 7.15 9.02 0.74
C SER A 34 8.22 9.12 1.85
N ARG A 35 7.82 9.49 3.07
CA ARG A 35 8.69 9.54 4.25
C ARG A 35 9.00 8.17 4.86
N TYR A 36 8.21 7.15 4.51
CA TYR A 36 8.26 5.82 5.12
C TYR A 36 8.62 4.72 4.11
N LEU A 37 8.54 5.02 2.82
CA LEU A 37 8.95 4.11 1.78
C LEU A 37 10.45 4.19 1.55
N PRO A 38 11.10 3.07 1.22
CA PRO A 38 12.47 3.07 0.74
C PRO A 38 12.63 4.06 -0.43
N ARG A 39 13.77 4.76 -0.49
CA ARG A 39 14.15 5.52 -1.69
C ARG A 39 14.32 4.51 -2.84
N ARG A 40 13.75 4.85 -4.00
CA ARG A 40 13.81 4.02 -5.21
C ARG A 40 15.25 3.76 -5.64
#